data_AF-A0A6I1HNH3-F1
#
_entry.id   AF-A0A6I1HNH3-F1
#
_cell.length_a   1.000
_cell.length_b   1.000
_cell.length_c   1.000
_cell.angle_alpha   90.00
_cell.angle_beta   90.00
_cell.angle_gamma   90.00
#
_symmetry.space_group_name_H-M   'P 1'
#
loop_
_entity.id
_entity.type
_entity.pdbx_description
1 polymer ?
#
loop_
_entity_poly.entity_id
_entity_poly.type
_entity_poly.pdbx_seq_one_letter_code
_entity_poly.pdbx_strand_id
1 'polypeptide(L)'
;MSSLIVDNPIDFDVWCRIEDGSQKLAAAWTANMNSQYIIDAFKIVRESIKIDGYIQIFVRCGWDDIPGLLLKLPKFVQKDTLIITQSSYRPSDCPRYCEIHSLRYVAQLCPVCNGFYISNVINGKRFVASKN
;
A
#
# COMPACT_ATOMS: atom_id res chain seq x y z
N MET A 1 -35.59 -5.83 6.44
CA MET A 1 -34.23 -6.19 6.88
C MET A 1 -33.26 -5.49 5.96
N SER A 2 -32.75 -4.35 6.39
CA SER A 2 -31.84 -3.49 5.64
C SER A 2 -30.48 -4.18 5.49
N SER A 3 -30.08 -4.50 4.27
CA SER A 3 -28.73 -4.95 3.96
C SER A 3 -27.76 -3.79 4.14
N LEU A 4 -26.89 -3.88 5.14
CA LEU A 4 -25.72 -3.02 5.24
C LEU A 4 -24.76 -3.40 4.10
N ILE A 5 -24.72 -2.57 3.06
CA ILE A 5 -23.66 -2.58 2.06
C ILE A 5 -22.41 -2.07 2.78
N VAL A 6 -21.42 -2.94 2.98
CA VAL A 6 -20.13 -2.55 3.54
C VAL A 6 -19.17 -2.34 2.36
N ASP A 7 -19.04 -1.10 1.91
CA ASP A 7 -18.07 -0.68 0.90
C ASP A 7 -16.65 -0.68 1.47
N ASN A 8 -15.89 -1.76 1.25
CA ASN A 8 -14.55 -1.74 0.62
C ASN A 8 -13.88 -3.13 0.70
N PRO A 9 -13.37 -3.69 -0.42
CA PRO A 9 -12.24 -4.62 -0.31
C PRO A 9 -11.05 -3.80 0.21
N ILE A 10 -10.38 -4.25 1.28
CA ILE A 10 -9.20 -3.54 1.78
C ILE A 10 -8.07 -3.70 0.77
N ASP A 11 -7.62 -2.58 0.22
CA ASP A 11 -6.44 -2.50 -0.61
C ASP A 11 -5.20 -2.12 0.23
N PHE A 12 -4.00 -2.42 -0.28
CA PHE A 12 -2.72 -2.14 0.36
C PHE A 12 -1.80 -1.32 -0.53
N ASP A 13 -0.96 -0.49 0.09
CA ASP A 13 0.06 0.28 -0.61
C ASP A 13 1.46 -0.20 -0.18
N VAL A 14 2.40 -0.21 -1.13
CA VAL A 14 3.79 -0.60 -0.87
C VAL A 14 4.68 0.62 -1.04
N TRP A 15 5.53 0.82 -0.04
CA TRP A 15 6.42 1.97 0.10
C TRP A 15 7.87 1.52 0.24
N CYS A 16 8.81 2.35 -0.17
CA CYS A 16 10.23 2.09 0.02
C CYS A 16 11.02 3.40 0.20
N ARG A 17 12.24 3.28 0.73
CA ARG A 17 13.26 4.33 0.54
C ARG A 17 13.96 4.11 -0.80
N ILE A 18 14.65 5.13 -1.28
CA ILE A 18 15.38 5.08 -2.55
C ILE A 18 16.88 5.11 -2.33
N GLU A 19 17.61 4.44 -3.21
CA GLU A 19 19.07 4.52 -3.27
C GLU A 19 19.54 5.95 -3.60
N ASP A 20 20.69 6.33 -3.06
CA ASP A 20 21.29 7.65 -3.32
C ASP A 20 21.51 7.85 -4.84
N GLY A 21 21.16 9.04 -5.32
CA GLY A 21 21.23 9.38 -6.75
C GLY A 21 20.11 8.78 -7.62
N SER A 22 19.22 7.95 -7.07
CA SER A 22 18.16 7.27 -7.85
C SER A 22 16.86 8.09 -8.03
N GLN A 23 16.87 9.37 -7.66
CA GLN A 23 15.71 10.27 -7.71
C GLN A 23 15.04 10.34 -9.10
N LYS A 24 15.85 10.33 -10.17
CA LYS A 24 15.32 10.36 -11.55
C LYS A 24 14.56 9.07 -11.91
N LEU A 25 15.06 7.92 -11.46
CA LEU A 25 14.41 6.62 -11.69
C LEU A 25 13.12 6.53 -10.89
N ALA A 26 13.14 6.98 -9.64
CA ALA A 26 11.96 7.06 -8.80
C ALA A 26 10.89 7.99 -9.41
N ALA A 27 11.28 9.19 -9.87
CA ALA A 27 10.34 10.11 -10.52
C ALA A 27 9.76 9.53 -11.82
N ALA A 28 10.56 8.85 -12.64
CA ALA A 28 10.09 8.19 -13.85
C ALA A 28 9.08 7.07 -13.54
N TRP A 29 9.32 6.30 -12.47
CA TRP A 29 8.37 5.29 -11.99
C TRP A 29 7.07 5.92 -11.51
N THR A 30 7.13 6.93 -10.64
CA THR A 30 5.95 7.63 -10.13
C THR A 30 5.17 8.30 -11.26
N ALA A 31 5.84 8.86 -12.28
CA ALA A 31 5.21 9.43 -13.46
C ALA A 31 4.39 8.39 -14.23
N ASN A 32 4.97 7.20 -14.46
CA ASN A 32 4.30 6.11 -15.16
C ASN A 32 3.12 5.57 -14.33
N MET A 33 3.36 5.23 -13.06
CA MET A 33 2.35 4.68 -12.15
C MET A 33 1.12 5.59 -12.02
N ASN A 34 1.33 6.91 -11.97
CA ASN A 34 0.25 7.88 -11.80
C ASN A 34 -0.26 8.49 -13.10
N SER A 35 0.28 8.08 -14.26
CA SER A 35 -0.05 8.66 -15.58
C SER A 35 0.07 10.20 -15.61
N GLN A 36 1.18 10.74 -15.10
CA GLN A 36 1.41 12.18 -14.92
C GLN A 36 2.73 12.64 -15.54
N TYR A 37 2.90 13.95 -15.68
CA TYR A 37 4.16 14.52 -16.18
C TYR A 37 5.33 14.28 -15.22
N ILE A 38 6.52 14.13 -15.80
CA ILE A 38 7.74 13.85 -15.02
C ILE A 38 8.07 14.96 -14.01
N ILE A 39 7.74 16.21 -14.30
CA ILE A 39 8.01 17.34 -13.40
C ILE A 39 7.14 17.31 -12.14
N ASP A 40 5.87 16.90 -12.27
CA ASP A 40 4.96 16.69 -11.15
C ASP A 40 5.41 15.50 -10.31
N ALA A 41 5.86 14.42 -10.97
CA ALA A 41 6.43 13.26 -10.29
C ALA A 41 7.67 13.60 -9.46
N PHE A 42 8.57 14.45 -9.98
CA PHE A 42 9.72 14.94 -9.20
C PHE A 42 9.29 15.69 -7.93
N LYS A 43 8.25 16.52 -8.03
CA LYS A 43 7.69 17.21 -6.86
C LYS A 43 7.17 16.20 -5.83
N ILE A 44 6.41 15.20 -6.26
CA ILE A 44 5.88 14.14 -5.37
C ILE A 44 7.00 13.37 -4.67
N VAL A 45 8.02 12.92 -5.42
CA VAL A 45 9.16 12.19 -4.85
C VAL A 45 9.91 13.05 -3.83
N ARG A 46 10.20 14.32 -4.17
CA ARG A 46 10.91 15.23 -3.28
C ARG A 46 10.16 15.48 -1.97
N GLU A 47 8.86 15.75 -2.05
CA GLU A 47 8.05 15.98 -0.85
C GLU A 47 7.91 14.71 -0.01
N SER A 48 7.76 13.55 -0.67
CA SER A 48 7.65 12.27 0.04
C SER A 48 8.94 11.93 0.81
N ILE A 49 10.10 12.16 0.21
CA ILE A 49 11.39 12.00 0.90
C ILE A 49 11.52 12.95 2.10
N LYS A 50 11.03 14.19 2.00
CA LYS A 50 11.07 15.16 3.12
C LYS A 50 10.15 14.79 4.28
N ILE A 51 8.97 14.24 4.01
CA ILE A 51 7.95 13.96 5.03
C ILE A 51 8.38 12.80 5.92
N ASP A 52 8.64 11.64 5.31
CA ASP A 52 8.92 10.40 6.06
C ASP A 52 10.05 9.56 5.42
N GLY A 53 10.61 10.00 4.30
CA GLY A 53 11.68 9.30 3.59
C GLY A 53 11.20 8.19 2.67
N TYR A 54 9.89 7.96 2.56
CA TYR A 54 9.33 6.86 1.78
C TYR A 54 8.62 7.36 0.53
N ILE A 55 8.75 6.62 -0.56
CA ILE A 55 7.95 6.80 -1.76
C ILE A 55 7.06 5.58 -2.00
N GLN A 56 5.91 5.82 -2.59
CA GLN A 56 4.97 4.77 -2.97
C GLN A 56 5.40 4.13 -4.29
N ILE A 57 5.44 2.79 -4.34
CA ILE A 57 5.86 2.04 -5.53
C ILE A 57 4.77 1.12 -6.08
N PHE A 58 3.84 0.69 -5.24
CA PHE A 58 2.62 0.00 -5.67
C PHE A 58 1.42 0.54 -4.89
N VAL A 59 0.30 0.72 -5.58
CA VAL A 59 -0.92 1.29 -5.03
C VAL A 59 -2.06 0.28 -5.12
N ARG A 60 -2.92 0.29 -4.12
CA ARG A 60 -4.18 -0.45 -4.11
C ARG A 60 -4.05 -1.93 -4.50
N CYS A 61 -3.07 -2.60 -3.93
CA CYS A 61 -2.76 -4.01 -4.18
C CYS A 61 -3.62 -4.91 -3.29
N GLY A 62 -4.03 -6.08 -3.81
CA GLY A 62 -4.53 -7.16 -2.97
C GLY A 62 -3.38 -7.81 -2.18
N TRP A 63 -3.64 -8.27 -0.96
CA TRP A 63 -2.62 -8.93 -0.14
C TRP A 63 -1.95 -10.12 -0.84
N ASP A 64 -2.74 -10.93 -1.53
CA ASP A 64 -2.24 -12.12 -2.25
C ASP A 64 -1.32 -11.77 -3.43
N ASP A 65 -1.42 -10.56 -3.97
CA ASP A 65 -0.57 -10.09 -5.08
C ASP A 65 0.79 -9.58 -4.59
N ILE A 66 0.87 -9.12 -3.33
CA ILE A 66 2.06 -8.47 -2.77
C ILE A 66 3.31 -9.35 -2.92
N PRO A 67 3.32 -10.64 -2.52
CA PRO A 67 4.51 -11.48 -2.69
C PRO A 67 5.05 -11.48 -4.12
N GLY A 68 4.16 -11.54 -5.13
CA GLY A 68 4.55 -11.50 -6.54
C GLY A 68 5.10 -10.14 -6.98
N LEU A 69 4.57 -9.05 -6.44
CA LEU A 69 5.06 -7.68 -6.69
C LEU A 69 6.44 -7.45 -6.06
N LEU A 70 6.67 -7.97 -4.85
CA LEU A 70 7.95 -7.85 -4.15
C LEU A 70 9.10 -8.61 -4.82
N LEU A 71 8.81 -9.51 -5.77
CA LEU A 71 9.82 -10.14 -6.62
C LEU A 71 10.24 -9.26 -7.81
N LYS A 72 9.50 -8.19 -8.09
CA LYS A 72 9.67 -7.31 -9.26
C LYS A 72 10.00 -5.88 -8.87
N LEU A 73 10.83 -5.72 -7.85
CA LEU A 73 11.17 -4.39 -7.31
C LEU A 73 11.93 -3.56 -8.35
N PRO A 74 11.61 -2.25 -8.46
CA PRO A 74 12.40 -1.33 -9.25
C PRO A 74 13.84 -1.21 -8.73
N LYS A 75 14.80 -0.96 -9.63
CA LYS A 75 16.23 -0.87 -9.29
C LYS A 75 16.59 0.30 -8.35
N PHE A 76 15.72 1.29 -8.20
CA PHE A 76 15.95 2.42 -7.29
C PHE A 76 15.61 2.11 -5.83
N VAL A 77 14.97 0.97 -5.56
CA VAL A 77 14.53 0.59 -4.22
C VAL A 77 15.74 0.31 -3.34
N GLN A 78 15.84 1.01 -2.21
CA GLN A 78 16.85 0.72 -1.21
C GLN A 78 16.57 -0.60 -0.51
N LYS A 79 17.58 -1.46 -0.41
CA LYS A 79 17.45 -2.78 0.21
C LYS A 79 16.92 -2.70 1.65
N ASP A 80 16.03 -3.64 2.01
CA ASP A 80 15.48 -3.79 3.37
C ASP A 80 14.67 -2.59 3.88
N THR A 81 14.14 -1.76 2.97
CA THR A 81 13.34 -0.56 3.33
C THR A 81 11.86 -0.64 2.98
N LEU A 82 11.38 -1.82 2.57
CA LEU A 82 9.98 -1.99 2.16
C LEU A 82 9.04 -1.88 3.35
N ILE A 83 7.94 -1.16 3.16
CA ILE A 83 6.85 -1.04 4.11
C ILE A 83 5.54 -1.26 3.36
N ILE A 84 4.70 -2.14 3.91
CA ILE A 84 3.33 -2.31 3.44
C ILE A 84 2.43 -1.51 4.39
N THR A 85 1.50 -0.73 3.84
CA THR A 85 0.45 -0.06 4.61
C THR A 85 -0.93 -0.48 4.10
N GLN A 86 -1.94 -0.31 4.94
CA GLN A 86 -3.31 -0.19 4.43
C GLN A 86 -3.38 0.98 3.44
N SER A 87 -4.08 0.81 2.31
CA SER A 87 -4.14 1.85 1.29
C SER A 87 -4.67 3.18 1.83
N SER A 88 -4.23 4.27 1.22
CA SER A 88 -4.53 5.66 1.62
C SER A 88 -3.78 6.16 2.85
N TYR A 89 -2.89 5.34 3.44
CA TYR A 89 -2.04 5.74 4.56
C TYR A 89 -0.57 5.69 4.19
N ARG A 90 0.18 6.72 4.58
CA ARG A 90 1.64 6.69 4.53
C ARG A 90 2.19 5.89 5.70
N PRO A 91 3.47 5.45 5.62
CA PRO A 91 4.14 4.80 6.75
C PRO A 91 4.10 5.62 8.05
N SER A 92 4.25 6.95 7.97
CA SER A 92 4.20 7.85 9.13
C SER A 92 2.83 7.96 9.79
N ASP A 93 1.77 7.74 9.02
CA ASP A 93 0.38 7.92 9.47
C ASP A 93 -0.15 6.68 10.19
N CYS A 94 0.61 5.58 10.17
CA CYS A 94 0.22 4.30 10.71
C CYS A 94 0.74 4.12 12.15
N PRO A 95 -0.11 4.22 13.18
CA PRO A 95 0.30 4.09 14.57
C PRO A 95 0.57 2.64 14.99
N ARG A 96 0.15 1.65 14.19
CA ARG A 96 0.25 0.22 14.53
C ARG A 96 1.06 -0.55 13.49
N TYR A 97 1.67 -1.63 13.96
CA TYR A 97 2.46 -2.56 13.18
C TYR A 97 2.14 -4.00 13.58
N CYS A 98 1.99 -4.88 12.59
CA CYS A 98 1.81 -6.32 12.78
C CYS A 98 3.09 -7.03 12.35
N GLU A 99 3.76 -7.71 13.28
CA GLU A 99 5.02 -8.43 13.01
C GLU A 99 4.81 -9.64 12.10
N ILE A 100 3.69 -10.36 12.26
CA ILE A 100 3.37 -11.57 11.45
C ILE A 100 3.29 -11.24 9.96
N HIS A 101 2.67 -10.11 9.63
CA HIS A 101 2.45 -9.69 8.24
C HIS A 101 3.37 -8.54 7.81
N SER A 102 4.28 -8.10 8.67
CA SER A 102 5.14 -6.93 8.42
C SER A 102 4.36 -5.71 7.88
N LEU A 103 3.18 -5.45 8.45
CA LEU A 103 2.18 -4.51 7.93
C LEU A 103 1.93 -3.35 8.90
N ARG A 104 1.94 -2.12 8.39
CA ARG A 104 1.51 -0.92 9.10
C ARG A 104 0.05 -0.58 8.81
N TYR A 105 -0.70 -0.15 9.81
CA TYR A 105 -2.15 0.12 9.66
C TYR A 105 -2.70 1.08 10.72
N VAL A 106 -3.89 1.64 10.47
CA VAL A 106 -4.60 2.52 11.42
C VAL A 106 -5.76 1.85 12.15
N ALA A 107 -6.30 0.75 11.61
CA ALA A 107 -7.40 0.01 12.22
C ALA A 107 -7.07 -0.49 13.63
N GLN A 108 -8.08 -0.86 14.42
CA GLN A 108 -7.86 -1.41 15.77
C GLN A 108 -7.15 -2.76 15.72
N LEU A 109 -7.50 -3.59 14.73
CA LEU A 109 -6.97 -4.93 14.52
C LEU A 109 -6.23 -5.00 13.18
N CYS A 110 -5.23 -5.89 13.09
CA CYS A 110 -4.54 -6.15 11.84
C CYS A 110 -5.54 -6.64 10.79
N PRO A 111 -5.61 -6.01 9.60
CA PRO A 111 -6.57 -6.40 8.59
C PRO A 111 -6.32 -7.80 8.00
N VAL A 112 -5.10 -8.33 8.15
CA VAL A 112 -4.72 -9.66 7.68
C VAL A 112 -4.91 -10.73 8.77
N CYS A 113 -4.38 -10.54 9.99
CA CYS A 113 -4.52 -11.54 11.08
C CYS A 113 -5.94 -11.63 11.64
N ASN A 114 -6.61 -10.49 11.82
CA ASN A 114 -7.81 -10.38 12.66
C ASN A 114 -9.00 -9.78 11.90
N GLY A 115 -9.11 -10.13 10.61
CA GLY A 115 -10.43 -10.42 10.03
C GLY A 115 -11.02 -9.45 9.04
N PHE A 116 -10.22 -8.67 8.28
CA PHE A 116 -10.78 -7.91 7.16
C PHE A 116 -10.65 -8.62 5.79
N TYR A 117 -10.30 -9.90 5.80
CA TYR A 117 -10.47 -10.77 4.63
C TYR A 117 -11.67 -11.70 4.82
N ILE A 118 -12.76 -11.43 4.08
CA ILE A 118 -13.84 -12.39 3.83
C ILE A 118 -13.99 -12.50 2.31
N SER A 119 -13.58 -13.62 1.73
CA SER A 119 -13.93 -13.96 0.36
C SER A 119 -14.97 -15.09 0.36
N ASN A 120 -16.22 -14.74 0.06
CA ASN A 120 -17.12 -15.66 -0.63
C ASN A 120 -18.00 -14.84 -1.57
N VAL A 121 -17.81 -15.04 -2.87
CA VAL A 121 -18.64 -14.45 -3.93
C VAL A 121 -19.75 -15.45 -4.22
N ILE A 122 -20.98 -15.16 -3.79
CA ILE A 122 -22.18 -15.92 -4.19
C ILE A 122 -23.00 -15.00 -5.10
N ASN A 123 -23.20 -15.42 -6.36
CA ASN A 123 -24.05 -14.75 -7.34
C ASN A 123 -23.77 -13.23 -7.51
N GLY A 124 -22.50 -12.83 -7.52
CA GLY A 124 -22.09 -11.45 -7.83
C GLY A 124 -22.41 -10.42 -6.74
N LYS A 125 -22.84 -10.84 -5.54
CA LYS A 125 -23.07 -9.94 -4.39
C LYS A 125 -22.00 -10.18 -3.31
N ARG A 126 -21.48 -9.08 -2.75
CA ARG A 126 -20.45 -9.06 -1.70
C ARG A 126 -21.13 -9.08 -0.32
N PHE A 127 -20.72 -9.99 0.56
CA PHE A 127 -21.21 -10.09 1.93
C PHE A 127 -20.04 -10.01 2.91
N VAL A 128 -20.21 -9.22 3.98
CA VAL A 128 -19.24 -9.07 5.07
C VAL A 128 -19.92 -9.57 6.35
N ALA A 129 -19.25 -10.44 7.10
CA ALA A 129 -19.65 -10.83 8.44
C ALA A 129 -18.66 -10.24 9.46
N SER A 130 -19.11 -9.35 10.34
CA SER A 130 -18.31 -8.97 11.51
C SER A 130 -18.30 -10.13 12.51
N LYS A 131 -17.25 -10.23 13.32
CA LYS A 131 -17.32 -10.98 14.56
C LYS A 131 -17.86 -10.03 15.64
N ASN A 132 -19.13 -10.27 15.95
CA ASN A 132 -20.07 -9.60 16.87
C ASN A 132 -20.76 -8.35 16.30
#